data_AF-A0A0G4P8D7-F1
#
_entry.id   AF-A0A0G4P8D7-F1
#
_cell.length_a   1.000
_cell.length_b   1.000
_cell.length_c   1.000
_cell.angle_alpha   90.00
_cell.angle_beta   90.00
_cell.angle_gamma   90.00
#
_symmetry.space_group_name_H-M   'P 1'
#
loop_
_entity.id
_entity.type
_entity.pdbx_description
1 polymer ?
#
loop_
_entity_poly.entity_id
_entity_poly.type
_entity_poly.pdbx_seq_one_letter_code
_entity_poly.pdbx_strand_id
1 'polypeptide(L)'
;MTHEFECPYAVGNVIKIHLKTPDGLEATADANIIKVFEPFTLSSVMLIRMACSSLRLEGDMILKLFDRRFATQLREDEKIRPWTPDAETGYPQRRSNT
;
A
#
# COMPACT_ATOMS: atom_id res chain seq x y z
N MET A 1 9.60 -20.44 -13.07
CA MET A 1 9.66 -19.04 -13.53
C MET A 1 9.37 -18.18 -12.31
N THR A 2 10.40 -17.61 -11.70
CA THR A 2 10.26 -16.67 -10.58
C THR A 2 9.70 -15.37 -11.13
N HIS A 3 8.41 -15.12 -10.93
CA HIS A 3 7.87 -13.77 -11.10
C HIS A 3 8.53 -12.90 -10.04
N GLU A 4 9.51 -12.10 -10.45
CA GLU A 4 10.02 -11.01 -9.62
C GLU A 4 8.84 -10.08 -9.36
N PHE A 5 8.42 -10.02 -8.09
CA PHE A 5 7.29 -9.21 -7.68
C PHE A 5 7.80 -7.77 -7.55
N GLU A 6 7.69 -6.98 -8.62
CA GLU A 6 8.09 -5.58 -8.58
C GLU A 6 7.23 -4.82 -7.56
N CYS A 7 7.89 -4.01 -6.73
CA CYS A 7 7.22 -3.21 -5.71
C CYS A 7 6.37 -2.12 -6.38
N PRO A 8 5.03 -2.09 -6.18
CA PRO A 8 4.19 -1.09 -6.80
C PRO A 8 4.38 0.31 -6.20
N TYR A 9 5.07 0.42 -5.06
CA TYR A 9 5.26 1.64 -4.28
C TYR A 9 6.50 2.41 -4.73
N ALA A 10 6.57 2.74 -6.02
CA ALA A 10 7.66 3.52 -6.62
C ALA A 10 7.18 4.93 -6.99
N VAL A 11 8.09 5.91 -6.96
CA VAL A 11 7.81 7.27 -7.42
C VAL A 11 7.39 7.24 -8.90
N GLY A 12 6.32 7.97 -9.22
CA GLY A 12 5.73 8.00 -10.58
C GLY A 12 4.65 6.93 -10.81
N ASN A 13 4.56 5.90 -9.97
CA ASN A 13 3.47 4.94 -10.07
C ASN A 13 2.16 5.56 -9.59
N VAL A 14 1.06 5.06 -10.15
CA VAL A 14 -0.30 5.42 -9.79
C VAL A 14 -0.96 4.25 -9.07
N ILE A 15 -1.52 4.51 -7.91
CA ILE A 15 -2.29 3.53 -7.14
C ILE A 15 -3.75 3.95 -7.08
N LYS A 16 -4.65 2.97 -7.26
CA LYS A 16 -6.09 3.19 -7.18
C LYS A 16 -6.55 3.00 -5.74
N ILE A 17 -7.08 4.05 -5.14
CA ILE A 17 -7.55 4.05 -3.76
C ILE A 17 -9.08 3.98 -3.77
N HIS A 18 -9.62 2.99 -3.08
CA HIS A 18 -11.05 2.90 -2.78
C HIS A 18 -11.26 3.47 -1.38
N LEU A 19 -12.02 4.55 -1.30
CA LEU A 19 -12.36 5.25 -0.07
C LEU A 19 -13.81 4.94 0.26
N LYS A 20 -14.06 4.52 1.50
CA LYS A 20 -15.39 4.33 2.05
C LYS A 20 -15.50 5.19 3.30
N THR A 21 -16.49 6.06 3.32
CA THR A 21 -16.74 6.92 4.47
C THR A 21 -17.71 6.25 5.45
N PRO A 22 -17.78 6.72 6.72
CA PRO A 22 -18.69 6.18 7.71
C PRO A 22 -20.18 6.30 7.34
N ASP A 23 -20.55 7.32 6.55
CA ASP A 23 -21.89 7.53 6.00
C ASP A 23 -22.20 6.64 4.78
N GLY A 24 -21.28 5.73 4.43
CA GLY A 24 -21.48 4.75 3.36
C GLY A 24 -21.21 5.29 1.96
N LEU A 25 -20.68 6.51 1.82
CA LEU A 25 -20.25 7.04 0.53
C LEU A 25 -18.97 6.32 0.12
N GLU A 26 -19.02 5.70 -1.05
CA GLU A 26 -17.88 5.04 -1.68
C GLU A 26 -17.36 5.90 -2.83
N ALA A 27 -16.05 6.05 -2.89
CA ALA A 27 -15.36 6.78 -3.94
C ALA A 27 -14.10 6.03 -4.35
N THR A 28 -13.74 6.16 -5.62
CA THR A 28 -12.46 5.68 -6.12
C THR A 28 -11.67 6.86 -6.65
N ALA A 29 -10.38 6.90 -6.35
CA ALA A 29 -9.49 7.94 -6.83
C ALA A 29 -8.13 7.36 -7.21
N ASP A 30 -7.54 7.93 -8.25
CA ASP A 30 -6.16 7.64 -8.62
C ASP A 30 -5.22 8.54 -7.81
N ALA A 31 -4.19 7.93 -7.24
CA ALA A 31 -3.20 8.60 -6.41
C ALA A 31 -1.80 8.41 -7.01
N ASN A 32 -1.16 9.52 -7.36
CA ASN A 32 0.19 9.52 -7.92
C ASN A 32 1.20 9.53 -6.77
N ILE A 33 2.17 8.62 -6.78
CA ILE A 33 3.23 8.57 -5.78
C ILE A 33 4.30 9.62 -6.15
N ILE A 34 4.42 10.66 -5.33
CA ILE A 34 5.40 11.73 -5.51
C ILE A 34 6.70 11.42 -4.77
N LYS A 35 6.60 10.79 -3.60
CA LYS A 35 7.75 10.43 -2.77
C LYS A 35 7.49 9.13 -2.04
N VAL A 36 8.53 8.32 -1.90
CA VAL A 36 8.55 7.11 -1.09
C VAL A 36 9.49 7.35 0.10
N PHE A 37 9.08 6.95 1.29
CA PHE A 37 9.90 7.03 2.49
C PHE A 37 10.47 5.65 2.79
N GLU A 38 11.75 5.45 2.46
CA GLU A 38 12.49 4.22 2.66
C GLU A 38 13.49 4.34 3.82
N PRO A 39 13.89 3.23 4.46
CA PRO A 39 13.37 1.86 4.27
C PRO A 39 11.94 1.69 4.83
N PHE A 40 11.22 0.70 4.31
CA PHE A 40 9.91 0.31 4.85
C PHE A 40 10.09 -0.46 6.16
N THR A 41 9.93 0.24 7.27
CA THR A 41 9.94 -0.31 8.64
C THR A 41 8.78 -1.30 8.85
N LEU A 42 7.61 -0.77 9.24
CA LEU A 42 6.38 -1.51 9.52
C LEU A 42 5.31 -1.30 8.45
N SER A 43 5.52 -0.32 7.57
CA SER A 43 4.55 0.11 6.58
C SER A 43 5.26 0.83 5.45
N SER A 44 4.73 0.71 4.24
CA SER A 44 5.14 1.54 3.10
C SER A 44 4.51 2.92 3.25
N VAL A 45 5.34 3.92 3.55
CA VAL A 45 4.91 5.31 3.70
C VAL A 45 5.26 6.08 2.43
N MET A 46 4.29 6.82 1.90
CA MET A 46 4.42 7.55 0.64
C MET A 46 3.74 8.92 0.74
N LEU A 47 4.28 9.91 0.03
CA LEU A 47 3.56 11.13 -0.32
C LEU A 47 2.84 10.89 -1.64
N ILE A 48 1.52 11.01 -1.62
CA ILE A 48 0.69 10.88 -2.80
C ILE A 48 0.01 12.21 -3.15
N ARG A 49 -0.31 12.41 -4.43
CA ARG A 49 -1.24 13.44 -4.86
C ARG A 49 -2.45 12.81 -5.50
N MET A 50 -3.62 13.19 -4.98
CA MET A 50 -4.90 12.68 -5.47
C MET A 50 -5.95 13.78 -5.50
N ALA A 51 -6.96 13.57 -6.33
CA ALA A 51 -8.17 14.38 -6.37
C ALA A 51 -9.39 13.45 -6.33
N CYS A 52 -10.28 13.68 -5.37
CA CYS A 52 -11.50 12.94 -5.15
C CYS A 52 -12.61 13.95 -4.82
N SER A 53 -13.29 14.42 -5.87
CA SER A 53 -14.30 15.47 -5.77
C SER A 53 -15.49 15.08 -4.91
N SER A 54 -15.91 13.81 -4.95
CA SER A 54 -17.01 13.27 -4.13
C SER A 54 -16.75 13.40 -2.64
N LEU A 55 -15.48 13.34 -2.23
CA LEU A 55 -15.06 13.47 -0.82
C LEU A 55 -14.43 14.83 -0.50
N ARG A 56 -14.39 15.76 -1.48
CA ARG A 56 -13.69 17.05 -1.36
C ARG A 56 -12.24 16.90 -0.88
N LEU A 57 -11.60 15.82 -1.31
CA LEU A 57 -10.21 15.48 -0.99
C LEU A 57 -9.35 15.81 -2.20
N GLU A 58 -8.51 16.84 -2.11
CA GLU A 58 -7.61 17.22 -3.18
C GLU A 58 -6.27 17.68 -2.62
N GLY A 59 -5.19 17.25 -3.25
CA GLY A 59 -3.84 17.70 -2.94
C GLY A 59 -2.91 16.58 -2.46
N ASP A 60 -1.91 16.99 -1.69
CA ASP A 60 -0.84 16.12 -1.20
C ASP A 60 -1.23 15.46 0.13
N MET A 61 -1.08 14.14 0.20
CA MET A 61 -1.46 13.34 1.36
C MET A 61 -0.37 12.32 1.69
N ILE A 62 -0.23 12.00 2.98
CA ILE A 62 0.61 10.89 3.41
C ILE A 62 -0.24 9.62 3.39
N LEU A 63 0.15 8.65 2.56
CA LEU A 63 -0.42 7.32 2.56
C LEU A 63 0.51 6.36 3.30
N LYS A 64 -0.02 5.70 4.32
CA LYS A 64 0.67 4.65 5.09
C LYS A 64 -0.01 3.31 4.85
N LEU A 65 0.65 2.41 4.14
CA LEU A 65 0.13 1.07 3.82
C LEU A 65 0.79 0.01 4.68
N PHE A 66 -0.02 -0.81 5.34
CA PHE A 66 0.43 -2.00 6.05
C PHE A 66 0.43 -3.20 5.09
N ASP A 67 1.32 -3.15 4.09
CA ASP A 67 1.53 -4.29 3.20
C ASP A 67 2.64 -5.19 3.75
N ARG A 68 2.22 -6.34 4.28
CA ARG A 68 3.15 -7.32 4.84
C ARG A 68 4.20 -7.78 3.84
N ARG A 69 3.99 -7.72 2.52
CA ARG A 69 4.97 -8.17 1.52
C ARG A 69 6.22 -7.30 1.52
N PHE A 70 6.07 -6.04 1.90
CA PHE A 70 7.11 -5.01 1.84
C PHE A 70 7.58 -4.50 3.20
N ALA A 71 7.20 -5.17 4.30
CA ALA A 71 7.80 -4.97 5.62
C ALA A 71 9.23 -5.55 5.65
N THR A 72 10.14 -4.96 4.88
CA THR A 72 11.49 -5.49 4.64
C THR A 72 12.35 -5.36 5.89
N GLN A 73 12.36 -4.20 6.53
CA GLN A 73 13.18 -3.96 7.71
C GLN A 73 12.74 -4.80 8.90
N LEU A 74 11.44 -4.94 9.16
CA LEU A 74 10.95 -5.85 10.22
C LEU A 74 11.42 -7.29 9.99
N ARG A 75 11.46 -7.76 8.73
CA ARG A 75 11.97 -9.10 8.43
C ARG A 75 13.46 -9.22 8.66
N GLU A 76 14.23 -8.20 8.28
CA GLU A 76 15.67 -8.15 8.52
C GLU A 76 15.96 -8.19 10.03
N ASP A 77 15.27 -7.36 10.82
CA ASP A 77 15.41 -7.28 12.27
C ASP A 77 15.10 -8.62 12.95
N GLU A 78 14.03 -9.30 12.52
CA GLU A 78 13.57 -10.59 13.06
C GLU A 78 14.22 -11.81 12.38
N LYS A 79 15.16 -11.61 11.45
CA LYS A 79 15.83 -12.67 10.66
C LYS A 79 14.84 -13.59 9.93
N ILE A 80 13.70 -13.03 9.52
CA ILE A 80 12.68 -13.70 8.74
C ILE A 80 13.08 -13.66 7.26
N ARG A 81 12.87 -14.75 6.53
CA ARG A 81 13.16 -14.80 5.09
C ARG A 81 12.34 -13.73 4.35
N PRO A 82 12.86 -13.13 3.24
CA PRO A 82 12.10 -12.25 2.39
C PRO A 82 10.75 -12.86 2.00
N TRP A 83 9.76 -12.01 1.78
CA TRP A 83 8.46 -12.49 1.32
C TRP A 83 8.61 -13.25 -0.01
N THR A 84 7.95 -14.41 -0.10
CA THR A 84 7.80 -15.17 -1.35
C THR A 84 6.33 -15.51 -1.55
N PRO A 85 5.85 -15.70 -2.80
CA PRO A 85 4.49 -16.14 -3.06
C PRO A 85 4.13 -17.43 -2.31
N ASP A 86 5.08 -18.35 -2.17
CA ASP A 86 4.91 -19.62 -1.44
C ASP A 86 4.62 -19.39 0.05
N ALA A 87 5.20 -18.35 0.67
CA ALA A 87 4.93 -17.99 2.06
C ALA A 87 3.45 -17.57 2.29
N GLU A 88 2.74 -17.20 1.23
CA GLU A 88 1.34 -16.75 1.30
C GLU A 88 0.34 -17.92 1.37
N THR A 89 0.73 -19.12 0.91
CA THR A 89 -0.17 -20.29 0.83
C THR A 89 -0.73 -20.77 2.17
N GLY A 90 -0.13 -20.36 3.30
CA GLY A 90 -0.60 -20.65 4.65
C GLY A 90 -1.43 -19.54 5.32
N TYR A 91 -1.60 -18.37 4.69
CA TYR A 91 -2.29 -17.24 5.30
C TYR A 91 -3.61 -16.91 4.58
N PRO A 92 -4.78 -17.08 5.22
CA PRO A 92 -6.04 -16.68 4.62
C PRO A 92 -6.05 -15.18 4.39
N GLN A 93 -6.38 -14.76 3.17
CA GLN A 93 -6.66 -13.35 2.85
C GLN A 93 -7.82 -12.89 3.73
N ARG A 94 -7.54 -12.09 4.76
CA ARG A 94 -8.59 -11.37 5.49
C ARG A 94 -9.14 -10.29 4.56
N ARG A 95 -10.23 -10.61 3.87
CA ARG A 95 -11.12 -9.59 3.32
C ARG A 95 -11.82 -8.94 4.52
N SER A 96 -11.40 -7.74 4.87
CA SER A 96 -12.15 -6.91 5.81
C SER A 96 -13.46 -6.49 5.12
N ASN A 97 -14.49 -7.31 5.25
CA ASN A 97 -15.87 -6.90 5.00
C ASN A 97 -16.32 -6.09 6.22
N THR A 98 -16.18 -4.77 6.14
CA THR A 98 -16.85 -3.80 7.02
C THR A 98 -17.31 -2.61 6.21
#